data_AF-A0A5K3ERN7-F1
#
_entry.id   AF-A0A5K3ERN7-F1
#
_cell.length_a   1.000
_cell.length_b   1.000
_cell.length_c   1.000
_cell.angle_alpha   90.00
_cell.angle_beta   90.00
_cell.angle_gamma   90.00
#
_symmetry.space_group_name_H-M   'P 1'
#
loop_
_entity.id
_entity.type
_entity.pdbx_description
1 polymer ?
#
loop_
_entity_poly.entity_id
_entity_poly.type
_entity_poly.pdbx_seq_one_letter_code
_entity_poly.pdbx_strand_id
1 'polypeptide(L)'
;MFKPLAYESLLDLIKDYLAAYSAHGHKVVKIKFSTPIPHSPLLLETINWKALTIFPVSDRIDQWSVLLDDYSKILCTRAITTLPKPVLKKISKLQTNHCTSALTSRVNTTSRTKKRDVPKS
;
A
#
# COMPACT_ATOMS: atom_id res chain seq x y z
N MET A 1 -5.55 -14.60 11.94
CA MET A 1 -6.38 -15.81 12.13
C MET A 1 -6.96 -16.23 10.79
N PHE A 2 -7.52 -17.44 10.72
CA PHE A 2 -8.24 -17.94 9.55
C PHE A 2 -9.48 -17.09 9.26
N LYS A 3 -9.78 -16.89 7.98
CA LYS A 3 -11.03 -16.33 7.46
C LYS A 3 -11.48 -17.20 6.28
N PRO A 4 -12.77 -17.56 6.18
CA PRO A 4 -13.27 -18.39 5.09
C PRO A 4 -13.23 -17.64 3.75
N LEU A 5 -13.18 -18.36 2.64
CA LEU A 5 -13.23 -17.77 1.29
C LEU A 5 -14.69 -17.45 0.90
N ALA A 6 -15.35 -16.60 1.69
CA ALA A 6 -16.77 -16.27 1.55
C ALA A 6 -17.04 -14.78 1.27
N TYR A 7 -15.99 -13.97 1.16
CA TYR A 7 -16.11 -12.52 0.96
C TYR A 7 -16.22 -12.20 -0.53
N GLU A 8 -17.20 -11.37 -0.89
CA GLU A 8 -17.43 -10.94 -2.27
C GLU A 8 -16.42 -9.89 -2.75
N SER A 9 -15.96 -9.05 -1.82
CA SER A 9 -14.97 -8.00 -2.10
C SER A 9 -13.87 -7.95 -1.04
N LEU A 10 -12.74 -7.36 -1.42
CA LEU A 10 -11.65 -7.05 -0.48
C LEU A 10 -12.13 -6.09 0.63
N LEU A 11 -13.06 -5.19 0.30
CA LEU A 11 -13.64 -4.26 1.27
C LEU A 11 -14.43 -5.00 2.37
N ASP A 12 -15.19 -6.04 2.02
CA ASP A 12 -15.98 -6.80 3.00
C ASP A 12 -15.09 -7.56 3.97
N LEU A 13 -13.99 -8.13 3.47
CA LEU A 13 -12.97 -8.75 4.32
C LEU A 13 -12.38 -7.72 5.31
N ILE A 14 -12.07 -6.52 4.84
CA ILE A 14 -11.51 -5.45 5.69
C ILE A 14 -12.54 -5.01 6.74
N LYS A 15 -13.80 -4.80 6.36
CA LYS A 15 -14.87 -4.41 7.29
C LYS A 15 -15.04 -5.43 8.42
N ASP A 16 -14.99 -6.71 8.10
CA ASP A 16 -15.06 -7.77 9.10
C ASP A 16 -13.87 -7.74 10.07
N TYR A 17 -12.65 -7.51 9.59
CA TYR A 17 -11.51 -7.27 10.47
C TYR A 17 -11.68 -6.02 11.32
N LEU A 18 -12.12 -4.89 10.75
CA LEU A 18 -12.35 -3.65 11.49
C LEU A 18 -13.37 -3.84 12.61
N ALA A 19 -14.48 -4.52 12.32
CA ALA A 19 -15.51 -4.85 13.30
C ALA A 19 -14.95 -5.74 14.42
N ALA A 20 -14.17 -6.77 14.08
CA ALA A 20 -13.54 -7.65 15.06
C ALA A 20 -12.56 -6.91 15.98
N TYR A 21 -11.73 -6.01 15.43
CA TYR A 21 -10.84 -5.17 16.24
C TYR A 21 -11.63 -4.21 17.16
N SER A 22 -12.66 -3.57 16.62
CA SER A 22 -13.53 -2.66 17.38
C SER A 22 -14.21 -3.35 18.56
N ALA A 23 -14.70 -4.58 18.36
CA ALA A 23 -15.34 -5.39 19.40
C ALA A 23 -14.42 -5.70 20.60
N HIS A 24 -13.10 -5.62 20.41
CA HIS A 24 -12.10 -5.82 21.45
C HIS A 24 -11.47 -4.50 21.94
N GLY A 25 -12.13 -3.36 21.69
CA GLY A 25 -11.66 -2.05 22.14
C GLY A 25 -10.46 -1.50 21.36
N HIS A 26 -10.12 -2.10 20.21
CA HIS A 26 -9.02 -1.65 19.37
C HIS A 26 -9.50 -0.74 18.23
N LYS A 27 -8.75 0.34 17.99
CA LYS A 27 -8.91 1.21 16.83
C LYS A 27 -7.82 0.91 15.81
N VAL A 28 -8.22 0.48 14.60
CA VAL A 28 -7.26 0.21 13.52
C VAL A 28 -6.78 1.53 12.94
N VAL A 29 -5.50 1.85 13.12
CA VAL A 29 -4.91 3.12 12.66
C VAL A 29 -4.49 3.08 11.20
N LYS A 30 -4.02 1.91 10.75
CA LYS A 30 -3.36 1.77 9.46
C LYS A 30 -3.49 0.35 8.94
N ILE A 31 -3.82 0.21 7.66
CA ILE A 31 -3.84 -1.05 6.94
C ILE A 31 -2.83 -0.97 5.81
N LYS A 32 -2.01 -2.02 5.64
CA LYS A 32 -1.01 -2.12 4.59
C LYS A 32 -1.25 -3.40 3.80
N PHE A 33 -1.28 -3.28 2.48
CA PHE A 33 -1.40 -4.41 1.58
C PHE A 33 -0.09 -4.62 0.84
N SER A 34 0.28 -5.88 0.66
CA SER A 34 1.39 -6.28 -0.17
C SER A 34 0.95 -6.55 -1.60
N THR A 35 1.91 -6.58 -2.51
CA THR A 35 1.70 -7.19 -3.84
C THR A 35 1.49 -8.70 -3.72
N PRO A 36 0.93 -9.35 -4.75
CA PRO A 36 0.90 -10.81 -4.84
C PRO A 36 2.32 -11.36 -4.72
N ILE A 37 2.43 -12.46 -3.98
CA ILE A 37 3.72 -13.12 -3.75
C ILE A 37 3.91 -14.15 -4.88
N PRO A 38 5.00 -14.06 -5.64
CA PRO A 38 5.28 -15.04 -6.68
C PRO A 38 5.56 -16.40 -6.04
N HIS A 39 5.02 -17.45 -6.64
CA HIS A 39 5.20 -18.83 -6.15
C HIS A 39 6.54 -19.46 -6.58
N SER A 40 7.36 -18.76 -7.37
CA SER A 40 8.67 -19.25 -7.79
C SER A 40 9.68 -19.11 -6.65
N PRO A 41 10.20 -20.23 -6.09
CA PRO A 41 11.13 -20.19 -4.96
C PRO A 41 12.52 -19.67 -5.33
N LEU A 42 12.83 -19.61 -6.63
CA LEU A 42 14.11 -19.13 -7.15
C LEU A 42 14.15 -17.61 -7.27
N LEU A 43 13.01 -16.94 -7.10
CA LEU A 43 12.93 -15.50 -7.20
C LEU A 43 13.39 -14.87 -5.87
N LEU A 44 14.60 -14.30 -5.88
CA LEU A 44 15.19 -13.59 -4.74
C LEU A 44 14.68 -12.14 -4.61
N GLU A 45 13.44 -11.89 -5.05
CA GLU A 45 12.82 -10.58 -4.91
C GLU A 45 12.35 -10.32 -3.48
N THR A 46 12.42 -9.06 -3.08
CA THR A 46 11.92 -8.65 -1.76
C THR A 46 10.42 -8.43 -1.80
N ILE A 47 9.71 -8.95 -0.80
CA ILE A 47 8.25 -8.76 -0.70
C ILE A 47 7.97 -7.27 -0.47
N ASN A 48 7.17 -6.67 -1.37
CA ASN A 48 6.69 -5.32 -1.18
C ASN A 48 5.50 -5.30 -0.20
N TRP A 49 5.80 -5.14 1.10
CA TRP A 49 4.81 -5.09 2.19
C TRP A 49 3.94 -3.84 2.24
N LYS A 50 4.23 -2.81 1.44
CA LYS A 50 3.59 -1.49 1.53
C LYS A 50 3.13 -0.99 0.15
N ALA A 51 2.59 -1.89 -0.67
CA ALA A 51 2.12 -1.57 -2.01
C ALA A 51 0.91 -0.63 -1.99
N LEU A 52 -0.01 -0.84 -1.05
CA LEU A 52 -1.11 0.06 -0.76
C LEU A 52 -1.21 0.29 0.75
N THR A 53 -1.55 1.52 1.14
CA THR A 53 -1.73 1.91 2.54
C THR A 53 -3.01 2.71 2.68
N ILE A 54 -3.82 2.37 3.68
CA ILE A 54 -5.10 3.00 4.00
C ILE A 54 -5.11 3.40 5.49
N PHE A 55 -5.77 4.50 5.82
CA PHE A 55 -5.88 5.01 7.19
C PHE A 55 -7.36 5.07 7.65
N PRO A 56 -7.88 4.00 8.30
CA PRO A 56 -9.27 3.92 8.77
C PRO A 56 -9.78 5.04 9.65
N VAL A 57 -8.88 5.74 10.32
CA VAL A 57 -9.22 6.81 11.25
C VAL A 57 -9.39 8.15 10.53
N SER A 58 -8.72 8.32 9.40
CA SER A 58 -8.67 9.58 8.66
C SER A 58 -9.59 9.57 7.45
N ASP A 59 -9.77 8.40 6.83
CA ASP A 59 -10.44 8.27 5.54
C ASP A 59 -11.91 7.87 5.73
N ARG A 60 -12.78 8.31 4.82
CA ARG A 60 -14.15 7.80 4.76
C ARG A 60 -14.16 6.44 4.09
N ILE A 61 -14.83 5.47 4.69
CA ILE A 61 -14.95 4.08 4.18
C ILE A 61 -15.48 4.06 2.74
N ASP A 62 -16.39 4.98 2.38
CA ASP A 62 -16.99 5.07 1.04
C ASP A 62 -15.95 5.38 -0.06
N GLN A 63 -14.82 6.00 0.30
CA GLN A 63 -13.74 6.31 -0.65
C GLN A 63 -12.88 5.09 -0.97
N TRP A 64 -12.99 4.02 -0.18
CA TRP A 64 -12.14 2.85 -0.35
C TRP A 64 -12.67 1.84 -1.34
N SER A 65 -13.98 1.82 -1.60
CA SER A 65 -14.60 0.83 -2.49
C SER A 65 -13.92 0.84 -3.86
N VAL A 66 -13.90 1.99 -4.52
CA VAL A 66 -13.28 2.17 -5.84
C VAL A 66 -11.79 1.84 -5.83
N LEU A 67 -11.08 2.30 -4.81
CA LEU A 67 -9.64 2.10 -4.68
C LEU A 67 -9.27 0.63 -4.44
N LEU A 68 -10.02 -0.05 -3.58
CA LEU A 68 -9.81 -1.47 -3.26
C LEU A 68 -10.26 -2.37 -4.40
N ASP A 69 -11.30 -1.99 -5.14
CA ASP A 69 -11.72 -2.72 -6.35
C ASP A 69 -10.65 -2.62 -7.43
N ASP A 70 -10.08 -1.44 -7.67
CA ASP A 70 -8.99 -1.26 -8.61
C ASP A 70 -7.73 -2.00 -8.16
N TYR A 71 -7.42 -1.98 -6.87
CA TYR A 71 -6.33 -2.77 -6.30
C TYR A 71 -6.58 -4.27 -6.50
N SER A 72 -7.79 -4.75 -6.25
CA SER A 72 -8.17 -6.16 -6.40
C SER A 72 -8.03 -6.63 -7.85
N LYS A 73 -8.39 -5.79 -8.83
CA LYS A 73 -8.15 -6.07 -10.26
C LYS A 73 -6.66 -6.25 -10.56
N ILE A 74 -5.79 -5.42 -9.97
CA ILE A 74 -4.33 -5.56 -10.12
C ILE A 74 -3.87 -6.90 -9.53
N LEU A 75 -4.40 -7.32 -8.38
CA LEU A 75 -4.06 -8.62 -7.77
C LEU A 75 -4.49 -9.80 -8.66
N CYS A 76 -5.67 -9.71 -9.29
CA CYS A 76 -6.24 -10.78 -10.10
C CYS A 76 -5.68 -10.85 -11.54
N THR A 77 -5.00 -9.80 -12.01
CA THR A 77 -4.42 -9.79 -13.36
C THR A 77 -3.26 -10.79 -13.40
N ARG A 78 -3.43 -11.88 -14.15
CA ARG A 78 -2.58 -13.10 -14.26
C ARG A 78 -1.10 -12.91 -14.67
N ALA A 79 -0.55 -11.70 -14.61
CA ALA A 79 0.82 -11.40 -15.02
C ALA A 79 1.54 -10.53 -13.99
N ILE A 80 1.86 -11.09 -12.83
CA ILE A 80 2.88 -10.50 -11.95
C ILE A 80 4.08 -11.44 -11.92
N THR A 81 4.72 -11.58 -13.08
CA THR A 81 6.14 -11.95 -13.16
C THR A 81 7.02 -10.77 -13.52
N THR A 82 6.48 -9.64 -13.98
CA THR A 82 7.21 -8.36 -14.08
C THR A 82 6.20 -7.22 -14.20
N LEU A 83 5.90 -6.49 -13.11
CA LEU A 83 5.16 -5.23 -13.23
C LEU A 83 6.15 -4.13 -13.65
N PRO A 84 6.04 -3.55 -14.86
CA PRO A 84 6.91 -2.46 -15.25
C PRO A 84 6.67 -1.23 -14.35
N LYS A 85 7.77 -0.58 -13.96
CA LYS A 85 7.85 0.67 -13.16
C LYS A 85 6.73 1.71 -13.36
N PRO A 86 6.12 1.93 -14.56
CA PRO A 86 4.97 2.82 -14.73
C PRO A 86 3.72 2.49 -13.90
N VAL A 87 3.42 1.23 -13.57
CA VAL A 87 2.18 0.89 -12.85
C VAL A 87 2.27 1.29 -11.37
N LEU A 88 3.46 1.20 -10.77
CA LEU A 88 3.73 1.72 -9.42
C LEU A 88 3.47 3.23 -9.32
N LYS A 89 3.72 3.98 -10.40
CA LYS A 89 3.43 5.43 -10.47
C LYS A 89 1.93 5.73 -10.55
N LYS A 90 1.10 4.81 -11.05
CA LYS A 90 -0.35 4.97 -11.10
C LYS A 90 -0.97 4.80 -9.70
N ILE A 91 -0.45 3.85 -8.92
CA ILE A 91 -0.85 3.63 -7.53
C ILE A 91 -0.43 4.84 -6.65
N SER A 92 0.78 5.36 -6.81
CA SER A 92 1.20 6.58 -6.09
C SER A 92 0.39 7.82 -6.48
N LYS A 93 -0.09 7.91 -7.74
CA LYS A 93 -0.95 9.01 -8.21
C LYS A 93 -2.41 8.90 -7.73
N LEU A 94 -2.92 7.68 -7.53
CA LEU A 94 -4.24 7.48 -6.90
C LEU A 94 -4.22 7.96 -5.45
N GLN A 95 -3.11 7.79 -4.73
CA GLN A 95 -2.96 8.31 -3.37
C GLN A 95 -2.97 9.86 -3.30
N THR A 96 -2.44 10.56 -4.31
CA THR A 96 -2.41 12.04 -4.31
C THR A 96 -3.74 12.69 -4.65
N ASN A 97 -4.67 11.98 -5.29
CA ASN A 97 -5.92 12.57 -5.77
C ASN A 97 -7.08 12.46 -4.76
N HIS A 98 -6.99 11.52 -3.82
CA HIS A 98 -8.04 11.28 -2.82
C HIS A 98 -7.75 11.91 -1.44
N CYS A 99 -6.57 12.49 -1.25
CA CYS A 99 -6.18 13.18 -0.02
C CYS A 99 -5.76 14.63 -0.31
N THR A 100 -6.71 15.44 -0.80
CA THR A 100 -6.52 16.90 -0.87
C THR A 100 -7.41 17.58 0.17
N SER A 101 -7.10 17.35 1.44
CA SER A 101 -7.42 18.31 2.48
C SER A 101 -6.45 18.15 3.65
N ALA A 102 -5.68 19.22 3.88
CA ALA A 102 -4.93 19.54 5.09
C ALA A 102 -3.67 18.72 5.42
N LEU A 103 -2.49 19.19 5.00
CA LEU A 103 -1.59 19.97 5.85
C LEU A 103 -0.32 20.38 5.07
N THR A 104 -0.15 21.68 4.90
CA THR A 104 1.11 22.32 4.55
C THR A 104 2.11 22.17 5.68
N SER A 105 3.22 21.46 5.46
CA SER A 105 4.50 21.81 6.08
C SER A 105 5.66 21.30 5.24
N ARG A 106 6.36 22.26 4.64
CA ARG A 106 7.66 22.12 3.97
C ARG A 106 8.64 21.31 4.81
N VAL A 107 9.29 20.33 4.19
CA VAL A 107 10.69 20.00 4.51
C VAL A 107 11.41 19.76 3.17
N ASN A 108 12.10 20.79 2.70
CA ASN A 108 13.13 20.64 1.67
C ASN A 108 14.38 20.12 2.36
N THR A 109 14.75 18.85 2.12
CA THR A 109 16.12 18.40 2.38
C THR A 109 16.81 18.18 1.04
N THR A 110 17.65 19.15 0.70
CA THR A 110 18.59 19.12 -0.40
C THR A 110 19.66 18.04 -0.18
N SER A 111 19.84 17.21 -1.19
CA SER A 111 20.95 16.28 -1.33
C SER A 111 22.28 17.04 -1.46
N ARG A 112 23.23 16.80 -0.55
CA ARG A 112 24.63 17.26 -0.70
C ARG A 112 25.56 16.05 -0.87
N THR A 113 26.24 16.06 -2.00
CA THR A 113 27.18 15.07 -2.54
C THR A 113 28.44 14.94 -1.69
N LYS A 114 28.87 13.69 -1.46
CA LYS A 114 30.10 13.31 -0.76
C LYS A 114 31.26 13.34 -1.76
N LYS A 115 32.10 14.38 -1.71
CA LYS A 115 33.38 14.46 -2.45
C LYS A 115 34.46 13.79 -1.58
N ARG A 116 35.13 12.76 -2.10
CA ARG A 116 36.32 12.15 -1.49
C ARG A 116 37.53 12.98 -1.95
N ASP A 117 38.32 13.48 -1.01
CA ASP A 117 39.64 14.03 -1.28
C ASP A 117 40.70 12.98 -0.90
N VAL A 118 41.65 12.79 -1.82
CA VAL A 118 42.84 11.94 -1.69
C VAL A 118 43.98 12.82 -1.16
N PRO A 119 44.77 12.39 -0.16
CA PRO A 119 45.92 13.16 0.28
C PRO A 119 47.11 12.97 -0.67
N LYS A 120 47.78 14.06 -1.03
CA LYS A 120 49.08 14.05 -1.70
C LYS A 120 50.20 14.13 -0.64
N SER A 121 51.21 13.31 -0.87
CA SER A 121 52.52 13.23 -0.20
C SER A 121 53.29 14.54 -0.19
#